data_AF-A0A2Z5PER4-F1
#
_entry.id   AF-A0A2Z5PER4-F1
#
_cell.length_a   1.000
_cell.length_b   1.000
_cell.length_c   1.000
_cell.angle_alpha   90.00
_cell.angle_beta   90.00
_cell.angle_gamma   90.00
#
_symmetry.space_group_name_H-M   'P 1'
#
loop_
_entity.id
_entity.type
_entity.pdbx_description
1 polymer ?
#
loop_
_entity_poly.entity_id
_entity_poly.type
_entity_poly.pdbx_seq_one_letter_code
_entity_poly.pdbx_strand_id
1 'polypeptide(L)'
;MGKKIGVVDDTIHETKAKSLQKSMDFEIIEYETPIELYNDLNNGKIDATISEMDNFKVSSYMDQLELIDTLEVLYSGIAVNKNNKELLHEMDRVLLELETEGYIEELKQKWSN
;
A
#
# COMPACT_ATOMS: atom_id res chain seq x y z
N MET A 1 17.58 10.99 19.26
CA MET A 1 17.44 10.58 17.85
C MET A 1 15.98 10.28 17.63
N GLY A 2 15.39 10.83 16.57
CA GLY A 2 14.01 10.50 16.18
C GLY A 2 13.88 9.04 15.77
N LYS A 3 12.65 8.55 15.69
CA LYS A 3 12.35 7.22 15.14
C LYS A 3 12.77 7.13 13.67
N LYS A 4 13.09 5.94 13.17
CA LYS A 4 13.45 5.69 11.77
C LYS A 4 12.30 4.99 11.04
N ILE A 5 11.79 5.61 9.99
CA ILE A 5 10.69 5.08 9.19
C ILE A 5 11.23 4.67 7.82
N GLY A 6 11.17 3.37 7.52
CA GLY A 6 11.57 2.84 6.21
C GLY A 6 10.45 2.97 5.18
N VAL A 7 10.80 3.38 3.96
CA VAL A 7 9.90 3.44 2.80
C VAL A 7 10.64 2.99 1.55
N VAL A 8 9.92 2.41 0.59
CA VAL A 8 10.48 2.16 -0.75
C VAL A 8 10.40 3.43 -1.57
N ASP A 9 11.46 3.74 -2.32
CA ASP A 9 11.55 4.92 -3.17
C ASP A 9 10.48 4.96 -4.28
N ASP A 10 10.09 6.16 -4.71
CA ASP A 10 9.10 6.40 -5.76
C ASP A 10 7.73 5.72 -5.50
N THR A 11 7.36 5.53 -4.22
CA THR A 11 6.07 4.98 -3.82
C THR A 11 5.15 6.00 -3.16
N ILE A 12 3.86 5.65 -3.08
CA ILE A 12 2.89 6.41 -2.30
C ILE A 12 3.24 6.43 -0.80
N HIS A 13 3.93 5.40 -0.29
CA HIS A 13 4.36 5.30 1.12
C HIS A 13 5.42 6.36 1.45
N GLU A 14 6.37 6.56 0.53
CA GLU A 14 7.37 7.64 0.63
C GLU A 14 6.70 9.01 0.63
N THR A 15 5.75 9.24 -0.30
CA THR A 15 4.96 10.48 -0.35
C THR A 15 4.24 10.73 0.98
N LYS A 16 3.63 9.69 1.57
CA LYS A 16 2.94 9.77 2.85
C LYS A 16 3.91 10.06 4.01
N ALA A 17 5.05 9.38 4.08
CA ALA A 17 6.08 9.63 5.07
C ALA A 17 6.59 11.07 5.00
N LYS A 18 6.93 11.58 3.81
CA LYS A 18 7.35 12.97 3.59
C LYS A 18 6.26 13.97 4.00
N SER A 19 4.98 13.61 3.87
CA SER A 19 3.88 14.44 4.38
C SER A 19 3.80 14.46 5.90
N LEU A 20 3.90 13.31 6.58
CA LEU A 20 3.86 13.22 8.05
C LEU A 20 5.05 13.92 8.71
N GLN A 21 6.22 13.85 8.08
CA GLN A 21 7.46 14.49 8.56
C GLN A 21 7.34 16.02 8.65
N LYS A 22 6.37 16.64 7.98
CA LYS A 22 6.09 18.09 8.11
C LYS A 22 5.54 18.47 9.50
N SER A 23 5.03 17.49 10.25
CA SER A 23 4.37 17.69 11.55
C SER A 23 4.89 16.78 12.67
N MET A 24 5.79 15.85 12.36
CA MET A 24 6.30 14.83 13.28
C MET A 24 7.82 14.70 13.14
N ASP A 25 8.52 14.40 14.23
CA ASP A 25 9.98 14.24 14.26
C ASP A 25 10.39 12.77 14.08
N PHE A 26 10.89 12.44 12.89
CA PHE A 26 11.46 11.13 12.55
C PHE A 26 12.39 11.24 11.33
N GLU A 27 13.24 10.24 11.15
CA GLU A 27 14.14 10.07 10.01
C GLU A 27 13.48 9.14 8.98
N ILE A 28 13.48 9.53 7.70
CA ILE A 28 13.05 8.65 6.61
C ILE A 28 14.26 7.90 6.08
N ILE A 29 14.16 6.58 5.98
CA ILE A 29 15.15 5.71 5.35
C ILE A 29 14.53 5.16 4.06
N GLU A 30 15.11 5.52 2.92
CA GLU A 30 14.66 5.09 1.59
C GLU A 30 15.34 3.76 1.22
N TYR A 31 14.59 2.86 0.58
CA TYR A 31 15.04 1.54 0.13
C TYR A 31 14.66 1.34 -1.34
N GLU A 32 15.48 0.61 -2.10
CA GLU A 32 15.17 0.27 -3.50
C GLU A 32 14.14 -0.88 -3.59
N THR A 33 14.09 -1.74 -2.57
CA THR A 33 13.20 -2.92 -2.59
C THR A 33 12.48 -3.15 -1.25
N PRO A 34 11.25 -3.71 -1.28
CA PRO A 34 10.57 -4.11 -0.05
C PRO A 34 11.36 -5.15 0.78
N ILE A 35 12.14 -6.02 0.14
CA ILE A 35 12.90 -7.07 0.82
C ILE A 35 13.93 -6.48 1.77
N GLU A 36 14.69 -5.47 1.31
CA GLU A 36 15.69 -4.78 2.13
C GLU A 36 15.05 -4.06 3.31
N LEU A 37 13.94 -3.36 3.04
CA LEU A 37 13.16 -2.66 4.06
C LEU A 37 12.69 -3.61 5.16
N TYR A 38 12.04 -4.73 4.81
CA TYR A 38 11.53 -5.68 5.80
C TYR A 38 12.66 -6.41 6.56
N ASN A 39 13.79 -6.68 5.90
CA ASN A 39 14.96 -7.23 6.58
C ASN A 39 15.49 -6.26 7.65
N ASP A 40 15.57 -4.97 7.33
CA ASP A 40 16.04 -3.95 8.26
C ASP A 40 15.03 -3.67 9.38
N LEU A 41 13.73 -3.77 9.08
CA LEU A 41 12.67 -3.71 10.09
C LEU A 41 12.81 -4.85 11.11
N ASN A 42 12.92 -6.09 10.64
CA ASN A 42 13.07 -7.26 11.51
C ASN A 42 14.35 -7.24 12.33
N ASN A 43 15.43 -6.68 11.78
CA ASN A 43 16.71 -6.54 12.47
C ASN A 43 16.77 -5.29 13.38
N GLY A 44 15.69 -4.51 13.47
CA GLY A 44 15.62 -3.31 14.31
C GLY A 44 16.49 -2.14 13.85
N LYS A 45 16.90 -2.11 12.57
CA LYS A 45 17.64 -0.98 12.01
C LYS A 45 16.73 0.22 11.70
N ILE A 46 15.46 -0.07 11.42
CA ILE A 46 14.37 0.91 11.35
C ILE A 46 13.29 0.54 12.37
N ASP A 47 12.52 1.54 12.82
CA ASP A 47 11.52 1.38 13.87
C ASP A 47 10.14 1.00 13.32
N ALA A 48 9.78 1.47 12.13
CA ALA A 48 8.51 1.18 11.49
C ALA A 48 8.55 1.41 9.97
N THR A 49 7.48 1.01 9.28
CA THR A 49 7.26 1.30 7.86
C THR A 49 5.78 1.65 7.61
N ILE A 50 5.50 2.20 6.44
CA ILE A 50 4.15 2.44 5.95
C ILE A 50 3.87 1.39 4.87
N SER A 51 2.77 0.67 5.00
CA SER A 51 2.35 -0.36 4.06
C SER A 51 0.84 -0.29 3.83
N GLU A 52 0.39 -0.77 2.68
CA GLU A 52 -1.02 -1.04 2.44
C GLU A 52 -1.47 -2.23 3.30
N MET A 53 -2.66 -2.12 3.88
CA MET A 53 -3.20 -3.13 4.80
C MET A 53 -3.25 -4.54 4.20
N ASP A 54 -3.58 -4.64 2.91
CA ASP A 54 -3.68 -5.93 2.23
C ASP A 54 -2.30 -6.59 2.07
N ASN A 55 -1.26 -5.79 1.74
CA ASN A 55 0.12 -6.27 1.70
C ASN A 55 0.62 -6.71 3.09
N PHE A 56 0.24 -5.98 4.14
CA PHE A 56 0.57 -6.35 5.52
C PHE A 56 -0.03 -7.70 5.91
N LYS A 57 -1.33 -7.91 5.65
CA LYS A 57 -2.07 -9.13 6.00
C LYS A 57 -1.53 -10.40 5.34
N VAL A 58 -1.00 -10.30 4.13
CA VAL A 58 -0.43 -11.45 3.40
C VAL A 58 1.08 -11.57 3.54
N SER A 59 1.73 -10.67 4.29
CA SER A 59 3.17 -10.69 4.46
C SER A 59 3.62 -11.88 5.31
N SER A 60 4.76 -12.48 4.96
CA SER A 60 5.41 -13.51 5.79
C SER A 60 5.90 -13.00 7.15
N TYR A 61 5.77 -11.70 7.39
CA TYR A 61 6.20 -11.01 8.61
C TYR A 61 5.02 -10.62 9.50
N MET A 62 3.77 -10.89 9.11
CA MET A 62 2.58 -10.43 9.84
C MET A 62 2.62 -10.81 11.33
N ASP A 63 3.03 -12.04 11.66
CA ASP A 63 3.11 -12.51 13.05
C ASP A 63 4.24 -11.87 13.88
N GLN A 64 5.17 -11.16 13.22
CA GLN A 64 6.33 -10.51 13.84
C GLN A 64 6.16 -8.99 13.94
N LEU A 65 5.10 -8.45 13.34
CA LEU A 65 4.86 -7.03 13.19
C LEU A 65 3.53 -6.64 13.84
N GLU A 66 3.48 -5.41 14.37
CA GLU A 66 2.28 -4.84 14.96
C GLU A 66 1.74 -3.71 14.07
N LEU A 67 0.44 -3.71 13.83
CA LEU A 67 -0.24 -2.56 13.22
C LEU A 67 -0.36 -1.44 14.25
N ILE A 68 0.34 -0.33 14.02
CA ILE A 68 0.36 0.81 14.95
C ILE A 68 -0.83 1.75 14.73
N ASP A 69 -1.13 2.10 13.47
CA ASP A 69 -2.20 3.03 13.13
C ASP A 69 -2.67 2.87 11.67
N THR A 70 -3.85 3.41 11.34
CA THR A 70 -4.38 3.51 9.98
C THR A 70 -4.34 4.97 9.52
N LEU A 71 -3.52 5.25 8.51
CA LEU A 71 -3.22 6.63 8.11
C LEU A 71 -4.21 7.25 7.13
N GLU A 72 -4.78 6.45 6.23
CA GLU A 72 -5.77 6.87 5.24
C GLU A 72 -6.47 5.68 4.58
N VAL A 73 -7.56 5.98 3.85
CA VAL A 73 -8.21 5.04 2.94
C VAL A 73 -7.78 5.37 1.51
N LEU A 74 -7.24 4.37 0.83
CA LEU A 74 -6.88 4.46 -0.58
C LEU A 74 -7.97 3.81 -1.43
N TYR A 75 -8.21 4.37 -2.61
CA TYR A 75 -9.10 3.80 -3.62
C TYR A 75 -8.27 3.29 -4.78
N SER A 76 -8.49 2.04 -5.17
CA SER A 76 -7.86 1.43 -6.34
C SER A 76 -8.73 1.60 -7.58
N GLY A 77 -8.10 1.82 -8.72
CA GLY A 77 -8.78 1.95 -10.01
C GLY A 77 -7.86 1.57 -11.16
N ILE A 78 -8.46 1.27 -12.32
CA ILE A 78 -7.71 0.95 -13.52
C ILE A 78 -7.53 2.24 -14.33
N ALA A 79 -6.27 2.69 -14.47
CA ALA A 79 -5.96 3.90 -15.21
C ALA A 79 -5.99 3.65 -16.74
N VAL A 80 -6.66 4.54 -17.47
CA VAL A 80 -6.68 4.56 -18.94
C VAL A 80 -6.19 5.91 -19.47
N ASN A 81 -5.87 5.98 -20.76
CA ASN A 81 -5.51 7.26 -21.39
C ASN A 81 -6.66 8.27 -21.20
N LYS A 82 -6.35 9.47 -20.67
CA LYS A 82 -7.32 10.52 -20.35
C LYS A 82 -8.24 10.90 -21.52
N ASN A 83 -7.75 10.77 -22.75
CA ASN A 83 -8.48 11.13 -23.97
C ASN A 83 -9.33 9.97 -24.52
N ASN A 84 -9.15 8.74 -24.05
CA ASN A 84 -9.93 7.59 -24.49
C ASN A 84 -11.16 7.38 -23.59
N LYS A 85 -12.19 8.20 -23.82
CA LYS A 85 -13.43 8.16 -23.04
C LYS A 85 -14.26 6.91 -23.29
N GLU A 86 -14.20 6.36 -24.50
CA GLU A 86 -14.92 5.13 -24.87
C GLU A 86 -14.43 3.95 -24.03
N LEU A 87 -13.10 3.75 -23.95
CA LEU A 87 -12.53 2.68 -23.15
C LEU A 87 -12.85 2.84 -21.66
N LEU A 88 -12.79 4.08 -21.13
CA LEU A 88 -13.14 4.35 -19.74
C LEU A 88 -14.58 3.91 -19.45
N HIS A 89 -15.54 4.34 -20.27
CA HIS A 89 -16.95 4.04 -20.04
C HIS A 89 -17.27 2.55 -20.17
N GLU A 90 -16.70 1.86 -21.15
CA GLU A 90 -16.92 0.43 -21.29
C GLU A 90 -16.27 -0.36 -20.15
N MET A 91 -15.08 0.04 -19.69
CA MET A 91 -14.45 -0.59 -18.52
C MET A 91 -15.28 -0.38 -17.26
N ASP A 92 -15.75 0.84 -16.99
CA ASP A 92 -16.59 1.13 -15.83
C ASP A 92 -17.90 0.32 -15.88
N ARG A 93 -18.54 0.21 -17.05
CA ARG A 93 -19.74 -0.60 -17.25
C ARG A 93 -19.49 -2.08 -16.93
N VAL A 94 -18.44 -2.67 -17.51
CA VAL A 94 -18.12 -4.09 -17.32
C VAL A 94 -17.72 -4.38 -15.87
N LEU A 95 -16.96 -3.49 -15.22
CA LEU A 95 -16.60 -3.65 -13.80
C LEU A 95 -17.85 -3.64 -12.90
N LEU A 96 -18.81 -2.75 -13.17
CA LEU A 96 -20.08 -2.70 -12.43
C LEU A 96 -20.93 -3.96 -12.66
N GLU A 97 -20.97 -4.49 -13.88
CA GLU A 97 -21.63 -5.76 -14.19
C GLU A 97 -20.99 -6.91 -13.40
N LEU A 98 -19.66 -7.05 -13.44
CA LEU A 98 -18.93 -8.07 -12.69
C LEU A 98 -19.11 -7.97 -11.17
N GLU A 99 -19.18 -6.75 -10.63
CA GLU A 99 -19.46 -6.53 -9.21
C GLU A 99 -20.90 -6.93 -8.86
N THR A 100 -21.87 -6.52 -9.68
CA THR A 100 -23.30 -6.84 -9.48
C THR A 100 -23.55 -8.34 -9.57
N GLU A 101 -22.83 -9.03 -10.46
CA GLU A 101 -22.90 -10.49 -10.64
C GLU A 101 -22.11 -11.28 -9.58
N GLY A 102 -21.35 -10.59 -8.71
CA GLY A 102 -20.62 -11.20 -7.60
C GLY A 102 -19.21 -11.72 -7.94
N TYR A 103 -18.78 -11.65 -9.21
CA TYR A 103 -17.47 -12.14 -9.63
C TYR A 103 -16.30 -11.40 -8.96
N ILE A 104 -16.45 -10.10 -8.69
CA ILE A 104 -15.41 -9.34 -7.96
C ILE A 104 -15.24 -9.88 -6.54
N GLU A 105 -16.33 -10.26 -5.88
CA GLU A 105 -16.29 -10.82 -4.53
C GLU A 105 -15.68 -12.23 -4.52
N GLU A 106 -16.02 -13.07 -5.50
CA GLU A 106 -15.37 -14.39 -5.68
C GLU A 106 -13.86 -14.25 -5.87
N LEU A 107 -13.41 -13.26 -6.65
CA LEU A 107 -11.98 -12.99 -6.85
C LEU A 107 -11.31 -12.54 -5.55
N LYS A 108 -11.93 -11.65 -4.77
CA LYS A 108 -11.40 -11.24 -3.46
C LYS A 108 -11.22 -12.44 -2.54
N GLN A 109 -12.23 -13.29 -2.40
CA GLN A 109 -12.16 -14.48 -1.56
C GLN A 109 -11.09 -15.48 -2.01
N LYS A 110 -10.83 -15.57 -3.31
CA LYS A 110 -9.80 -16.46 -3.87
C LYS A 110 -8.37 -15.98 -3.57
N TRP A 111 -8.13 -14.68 -3.56
CA TRP A 111 -6.78 -14.11 -3.49
C TRP A 111 -6.44 -13.42 -2.16
N SER A 112 -7.43 -13.22 -1.27
CA SER A 112 -7.24 -12.60 0.05
C SER A 112 -7.25 -13.61 1.22
N ASN A 113 -7.28 -14.91 0.94
CA ASN A 113 -7.17 -16.00 1.92
C ASN A 113 -5.81 -16.70 1.86
#